data_AF-A0A929BSX8-F1
#
_entry.id   AF-A0A929BSX8-F1
#
_cell.length_a   1.000
_cell.length_b   1.000
_cell.length_c   1.000
_cell.angle_alpha   90.00
_cell.angle_beta   90.00
_cell.angle_gamma   90.00
#
_symmetry.space_group_name_H-M   'P 1'
#
loop_
_entity.id
_entity.type
_entity.pdbx_description
1 polymer ?
#
loop_
_entity_poly.entity_id
_entity_poly.type
_entity_poly.pdbx_seq_one_letter_code
_entity_poly.pdbx_strand_id
1 'polypeptide(L)'
;MTIWQRILGVLGYAPSSRLAFHADEDLLQSLQTIAEREQRRTGEVVFELLSSALAQRQVDDGLVAHWQFLSPREQQVAALTCLNFTNRQIAARLMITPETAKTHVRNVLRKFDLHSKAELRRALADWDFSAWLQ
;
A
#
# COMPACT_ATOMS: atom_id res chain seq x y z
N MET A 1 -6.47 -40.09 13.99
CA MET A 1 -5.56 -39.00 14.40
C MET A 1 -4.17 -39.59 14.54
N THR A 2 -3.27 -39.30 13.60
CA THR A 2 -1.98 -40.01 13.49
C THR A 2 -0.92 -39.37 14.41
N ILE A 3 0.00 -40.18 14.93
CA ILE A 3 1.10 -39.76 15.82
C ILE A 3 1.89 -38.58 15.23
N TRP A 4 2.03 -38.56 13.90
CA TRP A 4 2.68 -37.49 13.13
C TRP A 4 2.06 -36.11 13.33
N GLN A 5 0.74 -36.00 13.53
CA GLN A 5 0.06 -34.71 13.75
C GLN A 5 0.42 -34.10 15.11
N ARG A 6 0.67 -34.91 16.14
CA ARG A 6 1.09 -34.41 17.47
C ARG A 6 2.55 -33.94 17.46
N ILE A 7 3.42 -34.65 16.75
CA ILE A 7 4.85 -34.29 16.63
C ILE A 7 5.01 -32.96 15.86
N LEU A 8 4.26 -32.77 14.77
CA LEU A 8 4.29 -31.52 13.99
C LEU A 8 3.78 -30.31 14.80
N GLY A 9 2.73 -30.49 15.62
CA GLY A 9 2.22 -29.43 16.50
C GLY A 9 3.20 -29.01 17.59
N VAL A 10 3.97 -29.94 18.17
CA VAL A 10 4.99 -29.66 19.20
C VAL A 10 6.21 -28.92 18.61
N LEU A 11 6.49 -29.10 17.32
CA LEU A 11 7.55 -28.41 16.59
C LEU A 11 7.14 -27.03 16.03
N GLY A 12 5.94 -26.54 16.37
CA GLY A 12 5.43 -25.26 15.87
C GLY A 12 5.01 -25.28 14.39
N TYR A 13 4.93 -26.46 13.78
CA TYR A 13 4.44 -26.63 12.41
C TYR A 13 2.91 -26.62 12.43
N ALA A 14 2.32 -25.42 12.42
CA ALA A 14 0.92 -25.30 12.02
C ALA A 14 0.85 -25.73 10.55
N PRO A 15 0.03 -26.73 10.16
CA PRO A 15 -0.22 -26.96 8.75
C PRO A 15 -0.77 -25.64 8.21
N SER A 16 0.00 -24.97 7.34
CA SER A 16 -0.43 -23.73 6.70
C SER A 16 -1.85 -23.98 6.22
N SER A 17 -2.83 -23.31 6.81
CA SER A 17 -4.21 -23.37 6.39
C SER A 17 -4.18 -23.11 4.89
N ARG A 18 -4.41 -24.14 4.07
CA ARG A 18 -4.52 -23.96 2.62
C ARG A 18 -5.72 -23.05 2.45
N LEU A 19 -5.44 -21.77 2.19
CA LEU A 19 -6.44 -20.84 1.72
C LEU A 19 -6.94 -21.43 0.40
N ALA A 20 -8.12 -22.03 0.43
CA ALA A 20 -8.78 -22.54 -0.75
C ALA A 20 -9.55 -21.38 -1.36
N PHE A 21 -9.04 -20.87 -2.47
CA PHE A 21 -9.72 -19.85 -3.26
C PHE A 21 -10.65 -20.56 -4.26
N HIS A 22 -11.92 -20.18 -4.28
CA HIS A 22 -12.80 -20.53 -5.39
C HIS A 22 -12.57 -19.53 -6.51
N ALA A 23 -12.00 -19.99 -7.61
CA ALA A 23 -11.98 -19.25 -8.87
C ALA A 23 -13.19 -19.71 -9.70
N ASP A 24 -13.86 -18.75 -10.34
CA ASP A 24 -14.85 -19.08 -11.36
C ASP A 24 -14.16 -19.63 -12.63
N GLU A 25 -14.96 -20.23 -13.51
CA GLU A 25 -14.48 -20.87 -14.73
C GLU A 25 -13.84 -19.85 -15.69
N ASP A 26 -14.41 -18.64 -15.78
CA ASP A 26 -13.91 -17.56 -16.63
C ASP A 26 -12.51 -17.08 -16.21
N LEU A 27 -12.27 -16.94 -14.91
CA LEU A 27 -10.95 -16.57 -14.36
C LEU A 27 -9.94 -17.69 -14.59
N LEU A 28 -10.31 -18.95 -14.38
CA LEU A 28 -9.42 -20.08 -14.65
C LEU A 28 -9.04 -20.15 -16.13
N GLN A 29 -9.99 -19.95 -17.03
CA GLN A 29 -9.75 -19.91 -18.47
C GLN A 29 -8.81 -18.76 -18.84
N SER A 30 -9.04 -17.58 -18.28
CA SER A 30 -8.18 -16.41 -18.49
C SER A 30 -6.75 -16.64 -18.01
N LEU A 31 -6.57 -17.24 -16.83
CA LEU A 31 -5.26 -17.59 -16.28
C LEU A 31 -4.55 -18.66 -17.11
N GLN A 32 -5.27 -19.64 -17.65
CA GLN A 32 -4.72 -20.62 -18.58
C GLN A 32 -4.26 -19.95 -19.87
N THR A 33 -5.06 -19.07 -20.47
CA THR A 33 -4.68 -18.33 -21.68
C THR A 33 -3.42 -17.46 -21.47
N ILE A 34 -3.30 -16.79 -20.31
CA ILE A 34 -2.08 -16.03 -19.97
C ILE A 34 -0.88 -16.99 -19.84
N ALA A 35 -1.05 -18.11 -19.12
CA ALA A 35 0.00 -19.09 -18.92
C ALA A 35 0.49 -19.72 -20.24
N GLU A 36 -0.43 -20.06 -21.15
CA GLU A 36 -0.11 -20.57 -22.49
C GLU A 36 0.68 -19.53 -23.31
N ARG A 37 0.21 -18.26 -23.31
CA ARG A 37 0.88 -17.16 -24.02
C ARG A 37 2.29 -16.91 -23.49
N GLU A 38 2.51 -17.06 -22.19
CA GLU A 38 3.81 -16.88 -21.54
C GLU A 38 4.66 -18.17 -21.51
N GLN A 39 4.15 -19.30 -22.02
CA GLN A 39 4.77 -20.63 -21.94
C GLN A 39 5.11 -21.06 -20.50
N ARG A 40 4.23 -20.71 -19.54
CA ARG A 40 4.37 -21.00 -18.11
C ARG A 40 3.27 -21.94 -17.64
N ARG A 41 3.43 -22.52 -16.45
CA ARG A 41 2.35 -23.30 -15.81
C ARG A 41 1.34 -22.33 -15.18
N THR A 42 0.05 -22.64 -15.26
CA THR A 42 -1.02 -21.82 -14.65
C THR A 42 -0.75 -21.52 -13.17
N GLY A 43 -0.23 -22.51 -12.42
CA GLY A 43 0.11 -22.32 -11.01
C GLY A 43 1.23 -21.29 -10.76
N GLU A 44 2.17 -21.13 -11.69
CA GLU A 44 3.25 -20.13 -11.58
C GLU A 44 2.72 -18.71 -11.80
N VAL A 45 1.84 -18.55 -12.79
CA VAL A 45 1.16 -17.28 -13.06
C VAL A 45 0.27 -16.90 -11.88
N VAL A 46 -0.53 -17.83 -11.37
CA VAL A 46 -1.39 -17.60 -10.18
C VAL A 46 -0.55 -17.21 -8.96
N PHE A 47 0.55 -17.92 -8.71
CA PHE A 47 1.42 -17.63 -7.57
C PHE A 47 2.04 -16.23 -7.67
N GLU A 48 2.53 -15.84 -8.85
CA GLU A 48 3.09 -14.51 -9.08
C GLU A 48 2.05 -13.41 -8.90
N LEU A 49 0.87 -13.57 -9.50
CA LEU A 49 -0.21 -12.58 -9.42
C LEU A 49 -0.71 -12.43 -7.97
N LEU A 50 -0.90 -13.52 -7.25
CA LEU A 50 -1.28 -13.49 -5.83
C LEU A 50 -0.19 -12.87 -4.97
N SER A 51 1.07 -13.23 -5.19
CA SER A 51 2.20 -12.66 -4.45
C SER A 51 2.30 -11.15 -4.69
N SER A 52 2.12 -10.71 -5.94
CA SER A 52 2.10 -9.30 -6.32
C SER A 52 0.92 -8.56 -5.70
N ALA A 53 -0.29 -9.12 -5.75
CA ALA A 53 -1.48 -8.52 -5.16
C ALA A 53 -1.38 -8.42 -3.63
N LEU A 54 -0.86 -9.46 -2.95
CA LEU A 54 -0.63 -9.44 -1.50
C LEU A 54 0.46 -8.43 -1.12
N ALA A 55 1.53 -8.34 -1.89
CA ALA A 55 2.58 -7.35 -1.67
C ALA A 55 2.05 -5.92 -1.85
N GLN A 56 1.26 -5.66 -2.91
CA GLN A 56 0.60 -4.37 -3.12
C GLN A 56 -0.31 -4.01 -1.93
N ARG A 57 -1.14 -4.96 -1.46
CA ARG A 57 -2.01 -4.73 -0.31
C ARG A 57 -1.24 -4.40 0.97
N GLN A 58 -0.09 -5.06 1.20
CA GLN A 58 0.77 -4.72 2.35
C GLN A 58 1.32 -3.30 2.27
N VAL A 59 1.68 -2.84 1.06
CA VAL A 59 2.09 -1.44 0.85
C VAL A 59 0.93 -0.50 1.16
N ASP A 60 -0.27 -0.78 0.65
CA ASP A 60 -1.46 0.05 0.90
C ASP A 60 -1.80 0.13 2.40
N ASP A 61 -1.79 -1.01 3.09
CA ASP A 61 -2.01 -1.07 4.55
C ASP A 61 -0.94 -0.25 5.29
N GLY A 62 0.31 -0.31 4.84
CA GLY A 62 1.40 0.52 5.34
C GLY A 62 1.15 2.01 5.13
N LEU A 63 0.73 2.43 3.94
CA LEU A 63 0.42 3.83 3.63
C LEU A 63 -0.75 4.36 4.48
N VAL A 64 -1.79 3.55 4.69
CA VAL A 64 -2.91 3.89 5.58
C VAL A 64 -2.42 4.06 7.01
N ALA A 65 -1.57 3.17 7.51
CA ALA A 65 -1.00 3.29 8.85
C ALA A 65 -0.16 4.56 9.02
N HIS A 66 0.70 4.88 8.04
CA HIS A 66 1.48 6.13 8.05
C HIS A 66 0.58 7.37 8.05
N TRP A 67 -0.50 7.35 7.27
CA TRP A 67 -1.48 8.44 7.22
C TRP A 67 -2.19 8.64 8.57
N GLN A 68 -2.61 7.55 9.22
CA GLN A 68 -3.25 7.61 10.54
C GLN A 68 -2.29 8.10 11.63
N PHE A 69 -0.98 7.91 11.46
CA PHE A 69 0.04 8.41 12.39
C PHE A 69 0.42 9.89 12.19
N LEU A 70 -0.05 10.52 11.11
CA LEU A 70 0.08 11.96 10.93
C LEU A 70 -0.83 12.70 11.92
N SER A 71 -0.33 13.79 12.48
CA SER A 71 -1.18 14.75 13.19
C SER A 71 -2.16 15.41 12.22
N PRO A 72 -3.28 16.00 12.70
CA PRO A 72 -4.24 16.68 11.83
C PRO A 72 -3.61 17.76 10.93
N ARG A 73 -2.62 18.50 11.47
CA ARG A 73 -1.91 19.52 10.70
C ARG A 73 -0.98 18.90 9.65
N GLU A 74 -0.35 17.77 9.95
CA GLU A 74 0.48 17.04 8.98
C GLU A 74 -0.38 16.42 7.86
N GLN A 75 -1.58 15.92 8.16
CA GLN A 75 -2.53 15.43 7.14
C GLN A 75 -2.93 16.55 6.17
N GLN A 76 -3.25 17.75 6.68
CA GLN A 76 -3.52 18.92 5.84
C GLN A 76 -2.35 19.23 4.90
N VAL A 77 -1.13 19.25 5.44
CA VAL A 77 0.07 19.55 4.65
C VAL A 77 0.38 18.44 3.64
N ALA A 78 0.20 17.18 4.01
CA ALA A 78 0.37 16.04 3.12
C ALA A 78 -0.62 16.09 1.95
N ALA A 79 -1.92 16.27 2.23
CA ALA A 79 -2.97 16.39 1.22
C ALA A 79 -2.69 17.53 0.23
N LEU A 80 -2.38 18.74 0.73
CA LEU A 80 -2.06 19.87 -0.14
C LEU A 80 -0.77 19.65 -0.94
N THR A 81 0.21 18.94 -0.38
CA THR A 81 1.41 18.53 -1.13
C THR A 81 1.05 17.55 -2.25
N CYS A 82 0.17 16.59 -1.99
CA CYS A 82 -0.33 15.65 -2.99
C CYS A 82 -1.10 16.34 -4.12
N LEU A 83 -1.86 17.38 -3.79
CA LEU A 83 -2.54 18.28 -4.73
C LEU A 83 -1.59 19.27 -5.44
N ASN A 84 -0.28 19.07 -5.33
CA ASN A 84 0.77 19.83 -6.02
C ASN A 84 0.91 21.30 -5.58
N PHE A 85 0.45 21.66 -4.38
CA PHE A 85 0.67 23.00 -3.84
C PHE A 85 2.14 23.20 -3.42
N THR A 86 2.64 24.42 -3.62
CA THR A 86 3.94 24.86 -3.12
C THR A 86 3.88 25.17 -1.63
N ASN A 87 5.01 25.12 -0.93
CA ASN A 87 5.07 25.41 0.50
C ASN A 87 4.53 26.83 0.83
N ARG A 88 4.67 27.79 -0.11
CA ARG A 88 4.10 29.14 0.04
C ARG A 88 2.57 29.13 -0.05
N GLN A 89 1.99 28.38 -0.99
CA GLN A 89 0.54 28.28 -1.11
C GLN A 89 -0.06 27.49 0.07
N ILE A 90 0.60 26.41 0.50
CA ILE A 90 0.23 25.66 1.72
C ILE A 90 0.23 26.59 2.93
N ALA A 91 1.30 27.37 3.09
CA ALA A 91 1.44 28.33 4.18
C ALA A 91 0.31 29.37 4.19
N ALA A 92 -0.01 29.95 3.04
CA ALA A 92 -1.12 30.89 2.89
C ALA A 92 -2.46 30.26 3.28
N ARG A 93 -2.73 29.03 2.84
CA ARG A 93 -4.00 28.33 3.07
C ARG A 93 -4.17 27.89 4.52
N LEU A 94 -3.08 27.52 5.19
CA LEU A 94 -3.10 27.06 6.58
C LEU A 94 -2.82 28.17 7.60
N MET A 95 -2.64 29.42 7.15
CA MET A 95 -2.29 30.59 7.97
C MET A 95 -1.05 30.35 8.84
N ILE A 96 0.02 29.82 8.22
CA ILE A 96 1.33 29.58 8.85
C ILE A 96 2.45 30.19 8.02
N THR A 97 3.68 30.20 8.53
CA THR A 97 4.82 30.66 7.74
C THR A 97 5.26 29.61 6.71
N PRO A 98 5.88 30.03 5.57
CA PRO A 98 6.47 29.09 4.61
C PRO A 98 7.51 28.13 5.23
N GLU A 99 8.26 28.57 6.24
CA GLU A 99 9.24 27.74 6.94
C GLU A 99 8.56 26.71 7.86
N THR A 100 7.46 27.08 8.50
CA THR A 100 6.61 26.14 9.25
C THR A 100 6.00 25.10 8.31
N ALA A 101 5.48 25.49 7.15
CA ALA A 101 4.97 24.56 6.15
C ALA A 101 6.06 23.59 5.66
N LYS A 102 7.27 24.09 5.38
CA LYS A 102 8.44 23.27 5.02
C LYS A 102 8.80 22.28 6.14
N THR A 103 8.72 22.69 7.40
CA THR A 103 8.97 21.82 8.55
C THR A 103 7.92 20.70 8.65
N HIS A 104 6.64 21.02 8.47
CA HIS A 104 5.58 20.00 8.42
C HIS A 104 5.79 19.03 7.24
N VAL A 105 6.12 19.53 6.04
CA VAL A 105 6.45 18.65 4.90
C VAL A 105 7.59 17.71 5.24
N ARG A 106 8.67 18.21 5.85
CA ARG A 106 9.81 17.37 6.27
C ARG A 106 9.38 16.29 7.27
N ASN A 107 8.53 16.64 8.23
CA ASN A 107 8.04 15.67 9.21
C ASN A 107 7.13 14.61 8.57
N VAL A 108 6.27 15.00 7.64
CA VAL A 108 5.44 14.07 6.84
C VAL A 108 6.34 13.11 6.08
N LEU A 109 7.31 13.62 5.32
CA LEU A 109 8.25 12.79 4.55
C LEU A 109 9.00 11.81 5.45
N ARG A 110 9.50 12.26 6.60
CA ARG A 110 10.14 11.38 7.59
C ARG A 110 9.20 10.30 8.13
N LYS A 111 7.93 10.64 8.39
CA LYS A 111 6.93 9.67 8.89
C LYS A 111 6.53 8.65 7.83
N PHE A 112 6.65 8.97 6.55
CA PHE A 112 6.43 8.04 5.44
C PHE A 112 7.72 7.33 4.97
N ASP A 113 8.86 7.62 5.60
CA ASP A 113 10.20 7.19 5.16
C ASP A 113 10.53 7.55 3.70
N LEU A 114 10.18 8.77 3.29
CA LEU A 114 10.40 9.31 1.95
C LEU A 114 11.38 10.47 1.95
N HIS A 115 12.02 10.71 0.81
CA HIS A 115 13.04 11.75 0.64
C HIS A 115 12.54 12.96 -0.14
N SER A 116 11.43 12.84 -0.87
CA SER A 116 10.93 13.93 -1.71
C SER A 116 9.40 14.07 -1.75
N LYS A 117 8.93 15.30 -2.02
CA LYS A 117 7.50 15.55 -2.30
C LYS A 117 7.01 14.79 -3.55
N ALA A 118 7.92 14.43 -4.45
CA ALA A 118 7.60 13.65 -5.64
C ALA A 118 7.33 12.18 -5.27
N GLU A 119 8.13 11.59 -4.38
CA GLU A 119 7.86 10.27 -3.82
C GLU A 119 6.55 10.23 -3.05
N LEU A 120 6.26 11.24 -2.21
CA LEU A 120 4.99 11.29 -1.48
C LEU A 120 3.78 11.32 -2.43
N ARG A 121 3.84 12.15 -3.47
CA ARG A 121 2.81 12.20 -4.52
C ARG A 121 2.64 10.86 -5.24
N ARG A 122 3.73 10.15 -5.47
CA ARG A 122 3.70 8.84 -6.14
C ARG A 122 3.12 7.76 -5.24
N ALA A 123 3.53 7.74 -3.97
CA ALA A 123 3.06 6.78 -2.98
C ALA A 123 1.54 6.92 -2.73
N LEU A 124 1.02 8.14 -2.77
CA LEU A 124 -0.39 8.45 -2.54
C LEU A 124 -1.12 8.81 -3.84
N ALA A 125 -0.67 8.32 -4.99
CA ALA A 125 -1.23 8.69 -6.30
C ALA A 125 -2.68 8.23 -6.48
N ASP A 126 -3.04 7.08 -5.89
CA ASP A 126 -4.37 6.48 -6.00
C ASP A 126 -5.36 7.04 -4.96
N TRP A 127 -4.93 7.99 -4.13
CA TRP A 127 -5.76 8.58 -3.08
C TRP A 127 -6.45 9.86 -3.58
N ASP A 128 -7.73 10.03 -3.22
CA ASP A 128 -8.47 11.25 -3.51
C ASP A 128 -8.29 12.29 -2.39
N PHE A 129 -7.62 13.40 -2.73
CA PHE A 129 -7.44 14.55 -1.84
C PHE A 129 -8.35 15.74 -2.17
N SER A 130 -9.29 15.61 -3.12
CA SER A 130 -10.16 16.71 -3.56
C SER A 130 -10.95 17.35 -2.41
N ALA A 131 -11.33 16.56 -1.39
CA ALA A 131 -12.01 17.04 -0.19
C ALA A 131 -11.21 18.08 0.63
N TRP A 132 -9.89 18.16 0.44
CA TRP A 132 -9.00 19.08 1.16
C TRP A 132 -8.83 20.44 0.46
N LEU A 133 -9.52 20.66 -0.67
CA LEU A 133 -9.56 21.92 -1.39
C LEU A 133 -10.59 22.92 -0.85
N GLN A 134 -11.34 22.55 0.20
CA GLN A 134 -12.34 23.41 0.86
C GLN A 134 -11.69 24.48 1.73
#